data_AF-A0A9D1L1I1-F1
#
_entry.id   AF-A0A9D1L1I1-F1
#
_cell.length_a   1.000
_cell.length_b   1.000
_cell.length_c   1.000
_cell.angle_alpha   90.00
_cell.angle_beta   90.00
_cell.angle_gamma   90.00
#
_symmetry.space_group_name_H-M   'P 1'
#
loop_
_entity.id
_entity.type
_entity.pdbx_description
1 polymer ?
#
loop_
_entity_poly.entity_id
_entity_poly.type
_entity_poly.pdbx_seq_one_letter_code
_entity_poly.pdbx_strand_id
1 'polypeptide(L)' 'MFLKVVPYRQARDHTYYCYLLESYRQEGKVKHRILKNFGLVSERQVAYLKAVYRSRPLPKEDI' A
#
# COMPACT_ATOMS: atom_id res chain seq x y z
N MET A 1 -9.09 2.68 -1.40
CA MET A 1 -7.68 2.63 -0.98
C MET A 1 -7.29 1.17 -0.75
N PHE A 2 -6.10 0.74 -1.15
CA PHE A 2 -5.61 -0.62 -0.93
C PHE A 2 -4.08 -0.65 -0.83
N LEU A 3 -3.54 -1.71 -0.21
CA LEU A 3 -2.10 -1.94 -0.18
C LEU A 3 -1.67 -2.76 -1.41
N LYS A 4 -0.66 -2.28 -2.13
CA LYS A 4 0.08 -3.06 -3.11
C LYS A 4 1.34 -3.60 -2.44
N VAL A 5 1.51 -4.92 -2.49
CA VAL A 5 2.66 -5.64 -1.96
C VAL A 5 3.37 -6.28 -3.15
N VAL A 6 4.65 -5.93 -3.35
CA VAL A 6 5.46 -6.44 -4.45
C VAL A 6 6.62 -7.25 -3.85
N PRO A 7 6.77 -8.54 -4.18
CA PRO A 7 7.87 -9.34 -3.66
C PRO A 7 9.21 -8.82 -4.17
N TYR A 8 10.19 -8.69 -3.28
CA TYR A 8 11.53 -8.29 -3.67
C TYR A 8 12.36 -9.52 -4.06
N ARG A 9 12.59 -9.69 -5.37
CA ARG A 9 13.18 -10.90 -5.96
C ARG A 9 14.62 -11.22 -5.54
N GLN A 10 15.35 -10.24 -5.01
CA GLN A 10 16.76 -10.41 -4.61
C GLN A 10 16.92 -10.80 -3.14
N ALA A 11 15.88 -10.67 -2.32
CA ALA A 11 16.02 -11.02 -0.92
C ALA A 11 15.81 -12.52 -0.72
N ARG A 12 16.84 -13.17 -0.17
CA ARG A 12 16.71 -14.48 0.50
C ARG A 12 15.81 -14.39 1.74
N ASP A 13 15.59 -13.17 2.24
CA ASP A 13 14.71 -12.85 3.36
C ASP A 13 13.35 -12.37 2.85
N HIS A 14 12.26 -12.89 3.43
CA HIS A 14 10.87 -12.60 3.06
C HIS A 14 10.50 -11.10 3.20
N THR A 15 10.91 -10.31 2.21
CA THR A 15 10.76 -8.86 2.17
C THR A 15 10.02 -8.40 0.91
N TYR A 16 9.32 -7.28 1.05
CA TYR A 16 8.35 -6.80 0.09
C TYR A 16 8.42 -5.28 -0.01
N TYR A 17 8.29 -4.74 -1.22
CA TYR A 17 7.95 -3.33 -1.37
C TYR A 17 6.45 -3.14 -1.12
N CYS A 18 6.11 -2.23 -0.21
CA CYS A 18 4.71 -1.97 0.13
C CYS A 18 4.32 -0.50 -0.13
N TYR A 19 3.16 -0.33 -0.75
CA TYR A 19 2.60 0.98 -1.11
C TYR A 19 1.13 1.05 -0.71
N LEU A 20 0.69 2.18 -0.17
CA LEU A 20 -0.71 2.53 -0.02
C LEU A 20 -1.16 3.28 -1.27
N LEU A 21 -2.15 2.74 -1.98
CA LEU A 21 -2.70 3.36 -3.18
C LEU A 21 -4.17 3.72 -3.03
N GLU A 22 -4.56 4.74 -3.76
CA GLU A 22 -5.95 5.10 -3.97
C GLU A 22 -6.32 4.98 -5.44
N SER A 23 -7.47 4.35 -5.70
CA SER A 23 -8.09 4.31 -7.02
C SER A 23 -8.89 5.58 -7.25
N TYR A 24 -8.71 6.20 -8.41
CA TYR A 24 -9.47 7.36 -8.86
C TYR A 24 -9.84 7.19 -10.33
N ARG A 25 -10.79 7.98 -10.82
CA ARG A 25 -11.15 8.03 -12.24
C ARG A 25 -10.60 9.31 -12.86
N GLN A 26 -9.98 9.17 -14.02
CA GLN A 26 -9.56 10.28 -14.86
C GLN A 26 -9.98 9.94 -16.29
N GLU A 27 -10.78 10.80 -16.91
CA GLU A 27 -11.27 10.62 -18.30
C GLU A 27 -11.94 9.25 -18.52
N GLY A 28 -12.78 8.83 -17.57
CA GLY A 28 -13.46 7.54 -17.61
C GLY A 28 -12.58 6.31 -17.34
N LYS A 29 -11.25 6.47 -17.23
CA LYS A 29 -10.31 5.38 -16.93
C LYS A 29 -10.00 5.32 -15.44
N VAL A 30 -9.96 4.11 -14.88
CA VAL A 30 -9.50 3.88 -13.50
C VAL A 30 -7.98 3.98 -13.47
N LYS A 31 -7.47 4.86 -12.61
CA LYS A 31 -6.04 5.06 -12.33
C LYS A 31 -5.77 4.86 -10.84
N HIS A 32 -4.50 4.67 -10.50
CA HIS A 32 -4.04 4.49 -9.14
C HIS A 32 -2.98 5.53 -8.81
N ARG A 33 -3.13 6.24 -7.68
CA ARG A 33 -2.08 7.13 -7.14
C ARG A 33 -1.51 6.55 -5.86
N ILE A 34 -0.22 6.74 -5.65
CA ILE A 34 0.44 6.35 -4.40
C ILE A 34 0.15 7.43 -3.37
N LEU A 35 -0.47 7.04 -2.25
CA LEU A 35 -0.67 7.90 -1.08
C LEU A 35 0.53 7.82 -0.12
N LYS A 36 1.12 6.62 0.03
CA LYS A 36 2.29 6.40 0.90
C LYS A 36 3.16 5.27 0.37
N ASN A 37 4.48 5.48 0.41
CA ASN A 37 5.48 4.46 0.13
C ASN A 37 6.10 4.00 1.45
N PHE A 38 5.99 2.71 1.77
CA PHE A 38 6.57 2.14 2.99
C PHE A 38 7.97 1.57 2.77
N GLY A 39 8.48 1.59 1.53
CA GLY A 39 9.77 1.00 1.18
C GLY A 39 9.76 -0.53 1.30
N LEU A 40 10.94 -1.09 1.56
CA LEU A 40 11.13 -2.52 1.79
C LEU A 40 10.72 -2.88 3.22
N VAL A 41 9.79 -3.80 3.36
CA VAL A 41 9.22 -4.24 4.64
C VAL A 41 9.26 -5.76 4.75
N SER A 42 9.35 -6.27 5.97
CA SER A 42 9.27 -7.71 6.26
C SER A 42 7.84 -8.23 6.18
N GLU A 43 7.69 -9.56 6.07
CA GLU A 43 6.38 -10.23 6.08
C GLU A 43 5.50 -9.84 7.30
N ARG A 44 6.09 -9.77 8.51
CA ARG A 44 5.36 -9.36 9.71
C ARG A 44 4.83 -7.93 9.60
N GLN A 45 5.63 -7.02 9.06
CA GLN A 45 5.22 -5.64 8.82
C GLN A 45 4.12 -5.55 7.76
N VAL A 46 4.16 -6.39 6.71
CA VAL A 46 3.06 -6.48 5.72
C VAL A 46 1.76 -6.90 6.39
N ALA A 47 1.78 -7.91 7.27
CA ALA A 47 0.58 -8.35 8.00
C ALA A 47 0.00 -7.23 8.89
N TYR A 48 0.88 -6.51 9.60
CA TYR A 48 0.49 -5.35 10.39
C TYR A 48 -0.16 -4.25 9.52
N LEU A 49 0.48 -3.86 8.42
CA LEU A 49 -0.05 -2.86 7.50
C LEU A 49 -1.42 -3.30 6.94
N LYS A 50 -1.57 -4.57 6.56
CA LYS A 50 -2.86 -5.12 6.11
C LYS A 50 -3.93 -4.98 7.18
N ALA A 51 -3.63 -5.23 8.45
CA ALA A 51 -4.58 -5.06 9.55
C ALA A 51 -4.98 -3.60 9.75
N VAL A 52 -4.00 -2.68 9.73
CA VAL A 52 -4.21 -1.24 9.89
C VAL A 52 -5.11 -0.67 8.78
N TYR A 53 -4.89 -1.09 7.54
CA TYR A 53 -5.57 -0.54 6.35
C TYR A 53 -6.74 -1.40 5.82
N ARG A 54 -7.17 -2.44 6.55
CA ARG A 54 -8.23 -3.39 6.11
C ARG A 54 -9.61 -2.77 5.95
N SER A 55 -9.91 -1.68 6.66
CA SER A 55 -11.29 -1.23 6.84
C SER A 55 -11.49 0.25 7.20
N ARG A 56 -10.45 1.08 7.19
CA ARG A 56 -10.62 2.52 7.41
C ARG A 56 -10.75 3.29 6.09
N PRO A 57 -11.86 4.00 5.81
CA PRO A 57 -11.72 5.30 5.15
C PRO A 57 -10.78 6.12 6.05
N LEU A 58 -9.72 6.72 5.49
CA LEU A 58 -8.81 7.56 6.27
C LEU A 58 -9.65 8.63 7.00
N PRO A 59 -9.42 8.90 8.30
CA PRO A 59 -9.94 10.13 8.89
C PRO A 59 -9.44 11.28 8.01
N LYS A 60 -10.40 12.11 7.57
CA LYS A 60 -10.13 13.33 6.80
C LYS A 60 -9.58 14.38 7.77
N GLU A 61 -8.33 14.23 8.21
CA GLU A 61 -7.66 15.27 8.99
C GLU A 61 -6.35 15.67 8.27
N ASP A 62 -6.38 16.95 7.88
CA ASP A 62 -5.31 17.90 7.56
C ASP A 62 -4.43 17.68 6.31
N ILE A 63 -4.94 18.18 5.17
CA ILE A 63 -4.15 18.92 4.15
C ILE A 63 -4.87 20.25 3.91
#